data_AF-A0A9E1R4T2-F1
#
_entry.id   AF-A0A9E1R4T2-F1
#
_cell.length_a   1.000
_cell.length_b   1.000
_cell.length_c   1.000
_cell.angle_alpha   90.00
_cell.angle_beta   90.00
_cell.angle_gamma   90.00
#
_symmetry.space_group_name_H-M   'P 1'
#
loop_
_entity.id
_entity.type
_entity.pdbx_description
1 polymer ?
#
loop_
_entity_poly.entity_id
_entity_poly.type
_entity_poly.pdbx_seq_one_letter_code
_entity_poly.pdbx_strand_id
1 'polypeptide(L)'
;GTTVGAKLWEGKHQFEAAPFLIDILNGEFQTWQGIVVYTIGIVSAIFHFSNGVWGFCVSWGILIGKNAQRNGAIVFAAMGLGLTFLGLATVLEFNMNPIPVEATG
;
A
#
# COMPACT_ATOMS: atom_id res chain seq x y z
N GLY A 1 14.10 32.41 1.19
CA GLY A 1 13.97 31.99 -0.22
C GLY A 1 13.73 30.50 -0.25
N THR A 2 12.58 30.08 -0.76
CA THR A 2 12.11 28.69 -0.76
C THR A 2 12.89 27.88 -1.81
N THR A 3 13.96 27.23 -1.40
CA THR A 3 14.80 26.36 -2.27
C THR A 3 14.16 24.98 -2.50
N VAL A 4 12.87 24.96 -2.83
CA VAL A 4 12.19 23.74 -3.30
C VAL A 4 12.81 23.26 -4.63
N GLY A 5 13.23 24.21 -5.47
CA GLY A 5 13.88 23.92 -6.76
C GLY A 5 15.21 23.18 -6.63
N ALA A 6 16.07 23.57 -5.68
CA ALA A 6 17.34 22.88 -5.44
C ALA A 6 17.12 21.47 -4.86
N LYS A 7 16.18 21.30 -3.92
CA LYS A 7 15.82 20.00 -3.36
C LYS A 7 15.21 19.03 -4.40
N LEU A 8 14.44 19.53 -5.35
CA LEU A 8 13.88 18.73 -6.46
C LEU A 8 14.95 18.30 -7.48
N TRP A 9 15.97 19.14 -7.70
CA TRP A 9 17.03 18.89 -8.68
C TRP A 9 18.17 18.02 -8.11
N GLU A 10 18.57 18.23 -6.85
CA GLU A 10 19.64 17.50 -6.16
C GLU A 10 19.15 16.28 -5.35
N GLY A 11 17.84 16.09 -5.23
CA GLY A 11 17.23 15.04 -4.40
C GLY A 11 17.55 13.61 -4.81
N LYS A 12 18.29 13.38 -5.89
CA LYS A 12 18.69 12.04 -6.37
C LYS A 12 19.84 11.42 -5.56
N HIS A 13 20.62 12.22 -4.85
CA HIS A 13 21.86 11.79 -4.18
C HIS A 13 21.83 11.95 -2.65
N GLN A 14 20.70 12.38 -2.08
CA GLN A 14 20.56 12.76 -0.67
C GLN A 14 19.53 11.90 0.08
N PHE A 15 19.23 10.70 -0.42
CA PHE A 15 18.41 9.74 0.33
C PHE A 15 19.25 9.02 1.39
N GLU A 16 19.96 9.74 2.26
CA GLU A 16 20.40 9.19 3.56
C GLU A 16 19.18 8.71 4.38
N ALA A 17 17.98 9.20 4.02
CA ALA A 17 16.71 8.71 4.53
C ALA A 17 16.41 7.23 4.18
N ALA A 18 16.83 6.77 3.00
CA ALA A 18 16.48 5.43 2.51
C ALA A 18 17.04 4.31 3.39
N PRO A 19 18.34 4.30 3.77
CA PRO A 19 18.87 3.24 4.62
C PRO A 19 18.24 3.25 6.01
N PHE A 20 18.04 4.41 6.65
CA PHE A 20 17.40 4.41 7.98
C PHE A 20 15.95 3.91 7.91
N LEU A 21 15.18 4.29 6.88
CA LEU A 21 13.79 3.86 6.74
C LEU A 21 13.70 2.36 6.52
N ILE A 22 14.61 1.79 5.71
CA ILE A 22 14.68 0.35 5.46
C ILE A 22 15.10 -0.38 6.75
N ASP A 23 16.02 0.17 7.54
CA ASP A 23 16.44 -0.43 8.80
C ASP A 23 15.30 -0.48 9.83
N ILE A 24 14.55 0.62 9.96
CA ILE A 24 13.32 0.65 10.78
C ILE A 24 12.30 -0.36 10.25
N LEU A 25 12.05 -0.39 8.93
CA LEU A 25 11.10 -1.30 8.31
C LEU A 25 11.48 -2.76 8.58
N ASN A 26 12.75 -3.13 8.40
CA ASN A 26 13.25 -4.46 8.70
C ASN A 26 13.02 -4.81 10.19
N GLY A 27 13.33 -3.89 11.10
CA GLY A 27 13.09 -4.08 12.53
C GLY A 27 11.62 -4.39 12.85
N GLU A 28 10.70 -3.62 12.29
CA GLU A 28 9.26 -3.78 12.53
C GLU A 28 8.69 -5.08 11.94
N PHE A 29 9.07 -5.44 10.70
CA PHE A 29 8.57 -6.62 9.99
C PHE A 29 9.13 -7.97 10.51
N GLN A 30 10.13 -7.95 11.37
CA GLN A 30 10.61 -9.13 12.09
C GLN A 30 9.83 -9.39 13.40
N THR A 31 9.01 -8.43 13.84
CA THR A 31 8.15 -8.61 15.01
C THR A 31 6.76 -9.10 14.63
N TRP A 32 6.16 -9.92 15.49
CA TRP A 32 4.78 -10.38 15.27
C TRP A 32 3.77 -9.23 15.33
N GLN A 33 4.03 -8.20 16.14
CA GLN A 33 3.15 -7.03 16.29
C GLN A 33 3.15 -6.19 15.01
N GLY A 34 4.32 -5.88 14.45
CA GLY A 34 4.45 -5.15 13.21
C GLY A 34 3.70 -5.83 12.07
N ILE A 35 3.90 -7.15 11.89
CA ILE A 35 3.22 -7.93 10.86
C ILE A 35 1.69 -7.86 11.02
N VAL A 36 1.17 -8.03 12.23
CA VAL A 36 -0.29 -8.01 12.47
C VAL A 36 -0.88 -6.61 12.19
N VAL A 37 -0.25 -5.56 12.71
CA VAL A 37 -0.72 -4.17 12.52
C VAL A 37 -0.71 -3.80 11.04
N TYR A 38 0.39 -4.07 10.33
CA TYR A 38 0.49 -3.80 8.90
C TYR A 38 -0.52 -4.61 8.08
N THR A 39 -0.68 -5.90 8.40
CA THR A 39 -1.65 -6.76 7.72
C THR A 39 -3.07 -6.24 7.86
N ILE A 40 -3.49 -5.91 9.09
CA ILE A 40 -4.83 -5.36 9.35
C ILE A 40 -5.01 -4.02 8.64
N GLY A 41 -4.00 -3.14 8.70
CA GLY A 41 -4.02 -1.83 8.04
C GLY A 41 -4.18 -1.95 6.52
N ILE A 42 -3.39 -2.82 5.88
CA ILE A 42 -3.45 -3.09 4.43
C ILE A 42 -4.82 -3.64 4.04
N VAL A 43 -5.30 -4.67 4.73
CA VAL A 43 -6.60 -5.29 4.44
C VAL A 43 -7.73 -4.27 4.63
N SER A 44 -7.69 -3.48 5.70
CA SER A 44 -8.69 -2.42 5.97
C SER A 44 -8.69 -1.35 4.88
N ALA A 45 -7.52 -0.88 4.46
CA ALA A 45 -7.39 0.13 3.40
C ALA A 45 -7.93 -0.39 2.06
N ILE A 46 -7.60 -1.62 1.69
CA ILE A 46 -8.06 -2.26 0.45
C ILE A 46 -9.57 -2.50 0.48
N PHE A 47 -10.10 -2.97 1.61
CA PHE A 47 -11.53 -3.16 1.79
C PHE A 47 -12.28 -1.82 1.68
N HIS A 48 -11.82 -0.78 2.38
CA HIS A 48 -12.41 0.55 2.30
C HIS A 48 -12.35 1.12 0.88
N PHE A 49 -11.20 1.01 0.21
CA PHE A 49 -11.01 1.48 -1.16
C PHE A 49 -11.94 0.77 -2.14
N SER A 50 -11.99 -0.57 -2.11
CA SER A 50 -12.79 -1.35 -3.06
C SER A 50 -14.29 -1.09 -2.89
N ASN A 51 -14.76 -0.99 -1.64
CA ASN A 51 -16.16 -0.63 -1.35
C ASN A 51 -16.46 0.83 -1.70
N GLY A 52 -15.50 1.74 -1.47
CA GLY A 52 -15.62 3.15 -1.80
C GLY A 52 -15.78 3.37 -3.30
N VAL A 53 -14.97 2.71 -4.12
CA VAL A 53 -15.08 2.79 -5.58
C VAL A 53 -16.39 2.19 -6.07
N TRP A 54 -16.81 1.02 -5.57
CA TRP A 54 -18.12 0.46 -5.91
C TRP A 54 -19.27 1.39 -5.53
N GLY A 55 -19.29 1.88 -4.29
CA GLY A 55 -20.32 2.78 -3.78
C GLY A 55 -20.38 4.10 -4.56
N PHE A 56 -19.22 4.65 -4.93
CA PHE A 56 -19.10 5.79 -5.83
C PHE A 56 -19.73 5.50 -7.20
N CYS A 57 -19.40 4.37 -7.82
CA CYS A 57 -20.00 4.01 -9.11
C CYS A 57 -21.53 3.84 -9.03
N VAL A 58 -22.06 3.37 -7.90
CA VAL A 58 -23.51 3.28 -7.67
C VAL A 58 -24.14 4.66 -7.48
N SER A 59 -23.60 5.49 -6.59
CA SER A 59 -24.20 6.79 -6.23
C SER A 59 -24.13 7.83 -7.36
N TRP A 60 -23.10 7.76 -8.21
CA TRP A 60 -22.93 8.65 -9.37
C TRP A 60 -23.65 8.14 -10.64
N GLY A 61 -24.38 7.03 -10.54
CA GLY A 61 -25.18 6.51 -11.66
C GLY A 61 -24.35 5.83 -12.75
N ILE A 62 -23.12 5.38 -12.46
CA ILE A 62 -22.35 4.52 -13.38
C ILE A 62 -22.95 3.11 -13.36
N LEU A 63 -23.35 2.62 -12.19
CA LEU A 63 -23.99 1.31 -11.98
C LEU A 63 -25.48 1.48 -11.60
N ILE A 64 -26.33 1.73 -12.60
CA ILE A 64 -27.76 2.03 -12.38
C ILE A 64 -28.59 0.76 -12.15
N GLY A 65 -28.42 -0.26 -12.99
CA GLY A 65 -29.28 -1.45 -12.97
C GLY A 65 -28.94 -2.44 -11.87
N LYS A 66 -29.94 -3.20 -11.38
CA LYS A 66 -29.75 -4.27 -10.37
C LYS A 66 -28.67 -5.29 -10.77
N ASN A 67 -28.65 -5.67 -12.05
CA ASN A 67 -27.62 -6.56 -12.61
C ASN A 67 -26.25 -5.88 -12.69
N ALA A 68 -26.21 -4.59 -13.05
CA ALA A 68 -24.97 -3.81 -13.11
C ALA A 68 -24.36 -3.62 -11.71
N GLN A 69 -25.17 -3.32 -10.70
CA GLN A 69 -24.72 -3.21 -9.31
C GLN A 69 -24.19 -4.54 -8.76
N ARG A 70 -24.87 -5.66 -9.06
CA ARG A 70 -24.43 -7.01 -8.68
C ARG A 70 -23.11 -7.39 -9.34
N ASN A 71 -23.00 -7.21 -10.65
CA ASN A 71 -21.77 -7.52 -11.37
C ASN A 71 -20.63 -6.59 -10.96
N GLY A 72 -20.91 -5.30 -10.77
CA GLY A 72 -19.97 -4.33 -10.26
C GLY A 72 -19.46 -4.71 -8.87
N ALA A 73 -20.34 -5.13 -7.96
CA ALA A 73 -19.93 -5.60 -6.63
C ALA A 73 -18.97 -6.80 -6.72
N ILE A 74 -19.24 -7.75 -7.61
CA ILE A 74 -18.34 -8.91 -7.83
C ILE A 74 -16.99 -8.45 -8.38
N VAL A 75 -16.97 -7.55 -9.36
CA VAL A 75 -15.73 -7.04 -9.97
C VAL A 75 -14.89 -6.28 -8.95
N PHE A 76 -15.47 -5.36 -8.19
CA PHE A 76 -14.74 -4.59 -7.18
C PHE A 76 -14.33 -5.46 -5.97
N ALA A 77 -15.12 -6.47 -5.60
CA ALA A 77 -14.71 -7.45 -4.61
C ALA A 77 -13.52 -8.29 -5.11
N ALA A 78 -13.54 -8.74 -6.37
CA ALA A 78 -12.43 -9.47 -6.97
C ALA A 78 -11.15 -8.61 -7.06
N MET A 79 -11.30 -7.32 -7.41
CA MET A 79 -10.20 -6.35 -7.37
C MET A 79 -9.64 -6.20 -5.95
N GLY A 80 -10.51 -6.05 -4.94
CA GLY A 80 -10.10 -5.99 -3.54
C GLY A 80 -9.35 -7.23 -3.09
N LEU A 81 -9.85 -8.43 -3.43
CA LEU A 81 -9.17 -9.69 -3.13
C LEU A 81 -7.80 -9.79 -3.82
N GLY A 82 -7.69 -9.36 -5.08
CA GLY A 82 -6.42 -9.34 -5.81
C GLY A 82 -5.40 -8.40 -5.18
N LEU A 83 -5.83 -7.20 -4.77
CA LEU A 83 -4.99 -6.26 -4.04
C LEU A 83 -4.60 -6.80 -2.66
N THR A 84 -5.52 -7.47 -1.95
CA THR A 84 -5.21 -8.10 -0.67
C THR A 84 -4.15 -9.18 -0.83
N PHE A 85 -4.28 -10.04 -1.85
CA PHE A 85 -3.25 -11.03 -2.14
C PHE A 85 -1.88 -10.39 -2.39
N LEU A 86 -1.82 -9.33 -3.21
CA LEU A 86 -0.59 -8.60 -3.47
C LEU A 86 -0.02 -7.98 -2.18
N GLY A 87 -0.86 -7.34 -1.37
CA GLY A 87 -0.44 -6.72 -0.11
C GLY A 87 0.03 -7.72 0.95
N LEU A 88 -0.55 -8.92 0.98
CA LEU A 88 -0.05 -9.99 1.85
C LEU A 88 1.26 -10.58 1.33
N ALA A 89 1.40 -10.72 0.00
CA ALA A 89 2.64 -11.17 -0.61
C ALA A 89 3.80 -10.22 -0.30
N THR A 90 3.58 -8.90 -0.31
CA THR A 90 4.62 -7.95 0.08
C THR A 90 4.99 -8.07 1.56
N VAL A 91 4.01 -8.21 2.46
CA VAL A 91 4.28 -8.43 3.90
C VAL A 91 5.13 -9.69 4.13
N LEU A 92 4.81 -10.78 3.44
CA LEU A 92 5.58 -12.02 3.52
C LEU A 92 7.00 -11.86 2.98
N GLU A 93 7.16 -11.16 1.86
CA GLU A 93 8.48 -10.89 1.26
C GLU A 93 9.39 -10.11 2.22
N PHE A 94 8.88 -9.04 2.83
CA PHE A 94 9.64 -8.26 3.82
C PHE A 94 9.96 -9.05 5.10
N ASN A 95 9.12 -10.02 5.45
CA ASN A 95 9.38 -10.89 6.60
C ASN A 95 10.46 -11.94 6.29
N MET A 96 10.43 -12.57 5.12
CA MET A 96 11.33 -13.66 4.74
C MET A 96 12.68 -13.16 4.19
N ASN A 97 12.69 -12.05 3.45
CA ASN A 97 13.85 -11.52 2.76
C ASN A 97 14.14 -10.08 3.22
N PRO A 98 14.67 -9.89 4.45
CA PRO A 98 15.02 -8.56 4.93
C PRO A 98 16.12 -7.93 4.05
N ILE A 99 15.97 -6.64 3.74
CA ILE A 99 16.86 -5.94 2.81
C ILE A 99 18.13 -5.53 3.57
N PRO A 100 19.33 -6.00 3.18
CA PRO A 100 20.56 -5.57 3.83
C PRO A 100 20.79 -4.08 3.62
N VAL A 101 21.14 -3.37 4.69
CA VAL A 101 21.35 -1.93 4.68
C VAL A 101 22.84 -1.64 4.90
N GLU A 102 23.55 -1.24 3.84
CA GLU A 102 24.90 -0.71 3.97
C GLU A 102 24.80 0.80 4.13
N ALA A 103 25.40 1.34 5.20
CA ALA A 103 25.58 2.78 5.32
C ALA A 103 26.53 3.21 4.20
N THR A 104 26.01 3.91 3.20
CA THR A 104 26.85 4.65 2.25
C THR A 104 27.66 5.66 3.06
N GLY A 105 28.95 5.34 3.26
CA GLY A 105 29.94 6.24 3.84
C GLY A 105 30.50 7.24 2.84
#